data_AF-A0A1B6NQI1-F1
#
_entry.id   AF-A0A1B6NQI1-F1
#
_cell.length_a   1.000
_cell.length_b   1.000
_cell.length_c   1.000
_cell.angle_alpha   90.00
_cell.angle_beta   90.00
_cell.angle_gamma   90.00
#
_symmetry.space_group_name_H-M   'P 1'
#
loop_
_entity.id
_entity.type
_entity.pdbx_description
1 polymer ?
#
loop_
_entity_poly.entity_id
_entity_poly.type
_entity_poly.pdbx_seq_one_letter_code
_entity_poly.pdbx_strand_id
1 'polypeptide(L)'
;TPSSAYSMAKAGLHALTQHMAMELADHSIRVNAVSPAVVKTPIYETFIDPAEMDDALAGFDSFHPIGRIGTPDDVANAIMFF
;
A
#
# COMPACT_ATOMS: atom_id res chain seq x y z
N THR A 1 8.50 -5.36 -16.03
CA THR A 1 7.43 -5.80 -15.12
C THR A 1 6.10 -5.42 -15.72
N PRO A 2 5.21 -6.38 -16.08
CA PRO A 2 3.88 -6.03 -16.55
C PRO A 2 3.08 -5.45 -15.37
N SER A 3 3.06 -4.12 -15.26
CA SER A 3 2.31 -3.41 -14.21
C SER A 3 0.90 -3.05 -14.65
N SER A 4 0.57 -3.10 -15.95
CA SER A 4 -0.68 -2.55 -16.49
C SER A 4 -1.95 -3.11 -15.82
N ALA A 5 -2.06 -4.43 -15.64
CA ALA A 5 -3.23 -5.03 -15.00
C ALA A 5 -3.34 -4.65 -13.51
N TYR A 6 -2.21 -4.67 -12.79
CA TYR A 6 -2.15 -4.29 -11.38
C TYR A 6 -2.46 -2.80 -11.18
N SER A 7 -1.85 -1.92 -11.98
CA SER A 7 -2.06 -0.48 -11.96
C SER A 7 -3.50 -0.12 -12.30
N MET A 8 -4.10 -0.77 -13.32
CA MET A 8 -5.53 -0.61 -13.64
C MET A 8 -6.40 -1.00 -12.44
N ALA A 9 -6.13 -2.14 -11.80
CA ALA A 9 -6.89 -2.57 -10.63
C ALA A 9 -6.78 -1.57 -9.46
N LYS A 10 -5.58 -1.04 -9.18
CA LYS A 10 -5.38 -0.03 -8.12
C LYS A 10 -6.05 1.31 -8.44
N ALA A 11 -6.01 1.76 -9.68
CA ALA A 11 -6.77 2.94 -10.13
C ALA A 11 -8.29 2.73 -9.96
N GLY A 12 -8.78 1.52 -10.27
CA GLY A 12 -10.18 1.14 -10.03
C GLY A 12 -10.57 1.20 -8.55
N LEU A 13 -9.70 0.75 -7.64
CA LEU A 13 -9.95 0.86 -6.19
C LEU A 13 -10.07 2.31 -5.73
N HIS A 14 -9.27 3.24 -6.27
CA HIS A 14 -9.40 4.67 -5.96
C HIS A 14 -10.77 5.23 -6.37
N ALA A 15 -11.22 4.91 -7.58
CA ALA A 15 -12.55 5.32 -8.05
C ALA A 15 -13.66 4.70 -7.19
N LEU A 16 -13.56 3.42 -6.85
CA LEU A 16 -14.52 2.72 -6.00
C LEU A 16 -14.62 3.36 -4.61
N THR A 17 -13.49 3.59 -3.94
CA THR A 17 -13.44 4.24 -2.63
C THR A 17 -14.14 5.59 -2.63
N GLN A 18 -13.88 6.42 -3.66
CA GLN A 18 -14.50 7.74 -3.77
C GLN A 18 -16.04 7.65 -3.90
N HIS A 19 -16.55 6.79 -4.79
CA HIS A 19 -17.99 6.68 -5.01
C HIS A 19 -18.70 6.05 -3.81
N MET A 20 -18.13 5.01 -3.20
CA MET A 20 -18.67 4.42 -1.97
C MET A 20 -18.74 5.43 -0.82
N ALA A 21 -17.74 6.30 -0.67
CA ALA A 21 -17.77 7.34 0.36
C ALA A 21 -18.94 8.31 0.15
N MET A 22 -19.28 8.64 -1.11
CA MET A 22 -20.41 9.51 -1.44
C MET A 22 -21.75 8.79 -1.24
N GLU A 23 -21.87 7.56 -1.71
CA GLU A 23 -23.10 6.76 -1.64
C GLU A 23 -23.50 6.40 -0.20
N LEU A 24 -22.53 6.21 0.68
CA LEU A 24 -22.77 5.79 2.07
C LEU A 24 -22.75 6.95 3.08
N ALA A 25 -22.57 8.19 2.61
CA ALA A 25 -22.49 9.37 3.47
C ALA A 25 -23.77 9.59 4.30
N ASP A 26 -24.95 9.41 3.69
CA ASP A 26 -26.25 9.55 4.38
C ASP A 26 -26.44 8.52 5.49
N HIS A 27 -25.70 7.41 5.43
CA HIS A 27 -25.67 6.38 6.47
C HIS A 27 -24.60 6.64 7.54
N SER A 28 -23.92 7.79 7.51
CA SER A 28 -22.80 8.12 8.40
C SER A 28 -21.64 7.12 8.35
N ILE A 29 -21.43 6.48 7.19
CA ILE A 29 -20.32 5.54 6.96
C ILE A 29 -19.23 6.25 6.15
N ARG A 30 -17.99 6.18 6.62
CA ARG A 30 -16.81 6.72 5.93
C ARG A 30 -16.07 5.61 5.21
N VAL A 31 -15.58 5.90 4.02
CA VAL A 31 -14.79 4.96 3.22
C VAL A 31 -13.52 5.68 2.75
N ASN A 32 -12.36 5.11 3.12
CA ASN A 32 -11.04 5.65 2.78
C ASN A 32 -10.16 4.52 2.25
N ALA A 33 -9.13 4.88 1.47
CA ALA A 33 -8.11 3.96 1.01
C ALA A 33 -6.73 4.44 1.47
N VAL A 34 -5.91 3.51 1.95
CA VAL A 34 -4.49 3.73 2.23
C VAL A 34 -3.70 3.03 1.13
N SER A 35 -2.90 3.80 0.39
CA SER A 35 -2.13 3.30 -0.77
C SER A 35 -0.63 3.30 -0.44
N PRO A 36 -0.11 2.22 0.17
CA PRO A 36 1.32 2.10 0.44
C PRO A 36 2.13 1.88 -0.86
N ALA A 37 3.41 2.25 -0.79
CA ALA A 37 4.44 1.86 -1.76
C ALA A 37 5.13 0.56 -1.30
N VAL A 38 6.47 0.54 -1.22
CA VAL A 38 7.21 -0.62 -0.69
C VAL A 38 7.10 -0.64 0.83
N VAL A 39 6.56 -1.72 1.38
CA VAL A 39 6.41 -1.92 2.83
C VAL A 39 6.86 -3.32 3.18
N LYS A 40 7.83 -3.45 4.09
CA LYS A 40 8.34 -4.77 4.50
C LYS A 40 7.24 -5.60 5.14
N THR A 41 6.74 -6.59 4.40
CA THR A 41 5.69 -7.52 4.83
C THR A 41 6.04 -8.93 4.37
N PRO A 42 5.45 -9.99 4.97
CA PRO A 42 5.68 -11.37 4.55
C PRO A 42 5.29 -11.68 3.09
N ILE A 43 4.61 -10.78 2.37
CA ILE A 43 4.24 -10.99 0.96
C ILE A 43 5.46 -11.25 0.08
N TYR A 44 6.60 -10.65 0.40
CA TYR A 44 7.83 -10.79 -0.36
C TYR A 44 8.45 -12.18 -0.24
N GLU A 45 8.13 -12.95 0.82
CA GLU A 45 8.62 -14.33 1.02
C GLU A 45 8.13 -15.27 -0.09
N THR A 46 7.10 -14.87 -0.85
CA THR A 46 6.61 -15.62 -2.02
C THR A 46 7.54 -15.50 -3.24
N PHE A 47 8.47 -14.55 -3.24
CA PHE A 47 9.36 -14.27 -4.37
C PHE A 47 10.84 -14.07 -3.97
N ILE A 48 11.14 -13.94 -2.68
CA ILE A 48 12.48 -13.66 -2.12
C ILE A 48 12.71 -14.61 -0.94
N ASP A 49 13.89 -15.21 -0.86
CA ASP A 49 14.27 -16.01 0.31
C ASP A 49 14.27 -15.12 1.57
N PRO A 50 13.66 -15.54 2.70
CA PRO A 50 13.67 -14.77 3.94
C PRO A 50 15.07 -14.32 4.39
N ALA A 51 16.12 -15.10 4.10
CA ALA A 51 17.50 -14.76 4.43
C ALA A 51 18.06 -13.60 3.59
N GLU A 52 17.50 -13.34 2.40
CA GLU A 52 17.93 -12.28 1.46
C GLU A 52 17.00 -11.05 1.49
N MET A 53 15.93 -11.11 2.29
CA MET A 53 14.85 -10.12 2.33
C MET A 53 15.35 -8.70 2.55
N ASP A 54 16.22 -8.51 3.55
CA ASP A 54 16.67 -7.18 3.96
C ASP A 54 17.54 -6.54 2.89
N ASP A 55 18.47 -7.30 2.31
CA ASP A 55 19.35 -6.82 1.25
C ASP A 55 18.56 -6.53 -0.03
N ALA A 56 17.60 -7.40 -0.38
CA ALA A 56 16.76 -7.22 -1.56
C ALA A 56 15.86 -5.97 -1.44
N LEU A 57 15.35 -5.69 -0.24
CA LEU A 57 14.48 -4.56 0.00
C LEU A 57 15.23 -3.23 0.20
N ALA A 58 16.48 -3.26 0.70
CA ALA A 58 17.33 -2.07 0.88
C ALA A 58 17.55 -1.31 -0.45
N GLY A 59 17.54 -2.02 -1.58
CA GLY A 59 17.62 -1.40 -2.92
C GLY A 59 16.49 -0.39 -3.21
N PHE A 60 15.36 -0.47 -2.51
CA PHE A 60 14.22 0.43 -2.69
C PHE A 60 14.28 1.68 -1.81
N ASP A 61 15.19 1.77 -0.84
CA ASP A 61 15.26 2.93 0.08
C ASP A 61 15.43 4.24 -0.69
N SER A 62 16.27 4.24 -1.73
CA SER A 62 16.52 5.41 -2.57
C SER A 62 15.35 5.85 -3.45
N PHE A 63 14.33 4.99 -3.63
CA PHE A 63 13.10 5.36 -4.36
C PHE A 63 12.17 6.22 -3.51
N HIS A 64 12.36 6.20 -2.18
CA HIS A 64 11.52 6.92 -1.23
C HIS A 64 12.29 8.15 -0.74
N PRO A 65 11.75 9.38 -0.88
CA PRO A 65 12.42 10.59 -0.41
C PRO A 65 12.79 10.59 1.08
N ILE A 66 12.12 9.76 1.89
CA ILE A 66 12.41 9.58 3.32
C ILE A 66 13.64 8.70 3.58
N GLY A 67 14.25 8.12 2.55
CA GLY A 67 15.46 7.30 2.62
C GLY A 67 15.26 5.91 3.22
N ARG A 68 14.02 5.44 3.35
CA ARG A 68 13.68 4.10 3.81
C ARG A 68 12.38 3.60 3.19
N ILE A 69 12.22 2.29 3.09
CA ILE A 69 10.92 1.66 2.86
C ILE A 69 9.99 1.79 4.07
N GLY A 70 8.70 1.52 3.86
CA GLY A 70 7.70 1.51 4.92
C GLY A 70 7.75 0.24 5.78
N THR A 71 7.17 0.34 6.97
CA THR A 71 6.92 -0.75 7.91
C THR A 71 5.41 -1.00 8.04
N PRO A 72 4.98 -2.18 8.52
CA PRO A 72 3.57 -2.43 8.81
C PRO A 72 2.97 -1.39 9.76
N ASP A 73 3.74 -0.92 10.74
CA ASP A 73 3.32 0.10 11.70
C ASP A 73 3.07 1.46 11.03
N ASP A 74 3.84 1.85 10.01
CA ASP A 74 3.56 3.08 9.25
C ASP A 74 2.16 3.03 8.62
N VAL A 75 1.77 1.88 8.06
CA VAL A 75 0.44 1.67 7.45
C VAL A 75 -0.64 1.60 8.52
N ALA A 76 -0.40 0.89 9.62
CA ALA A 76 -1.35 0.78 10.73
C ALA A 76 -1.65 2.15 11.35
N ASN A 77 -0.62 2.97 11.58
CA ASN A 77 -0.79 4.32 12.10
C ASN A 77 -1.58 5.22 11.14
N ALA A 78 -1.38 5.08 9.83
CA ALA A 78 -2.17 5.81 8.83
C ALA A 78 -3.65 5.40 8.85
N ILE A 79 -3.95 4.11 9.03
CA ILE A 79 -5.32 3.61 9.14
C ILE A 79 -5.98 4.12 10.43
N MET A 80 -5.28 4.03 11.57
CA MET A 80 -5.80 4.42 12.89
C MET A 80 -6.11 5.91 13.03
N PHE A 81 -5.55 6.77 12.16
CA PHE A 81 -5.84 8.19 12.14
C PHE A 81 -7.29 8.50 11.69
N PHE A 82 -7.84 7.68 10.80
CA PHE A 82 -9.18 7.88 10.24
C PHE A 82 -10.23 7.25 11.14
#